data_AF-A0A2W1A6F2-F1
#
_entry.id   AF-A0A2W1A6F2-F1
#
_cell.length_a   1.000
_cell.length_b   1.000
_cell.length_c   1.000
_cell.angle_alpha   90.00
_cell.angle_beta   90.00
_cell.angle_gamma   90.00
#
_symmetry.space_group_name_H-M   'P 1'
#
loop_
_entity.id
_entity.type
_entity.pdbx_description
1 polymer ?
#
loop_
_entity_poly.entity_id
_entity_poly.type
_entity_poly.pdbx_seq_one_letter_code
_entity_poly.pdbx_strand_id
1 'polypeptide(L)' 'MNYETAVLGNVGQASEELLSYWQLGINKFILSGFPHVNEYNIVSEEVLPVLIDKINEESSV' A
#
# COMPACT_ATOMS: atom_id res chain seq x y z
N MET A 1 -7.45 -20.71 9.29
CA MET A 1 -6.26 -20.04 8.75
C MET A 1 -6.65 -18.60 8.56
N ASN A 2 -6.09 -17.70 9.38
CA ASN A 2 -6.22 -16.28 9.13
C ASN A 2 -5.24 -16.01 7.99
N TYR A 3 -5.75 -15.77 6.78
CA TYR A 3 -4.91 -15.32 5.67
C TYR A 3 -4.58 -13.85 5.90
N GLU A 4 -3.75 -13.59 6.91
CA GLU A 4 -3.13 -12.30 7.11
C GLU A 4 -1.98 -12.20 6.10
N THR A 5 -2.21 -11.48 5.01
CA THR A 5 -1.12 -11.10 4.11
C THR A 5 -0.42 -9.90 4.73
N ALA A 6 0.88 -10.05 4.99
CA ALA A 6 1.70 -8.95 5.46
C ALA A 6 2.38 -8.29 4.25
N VAL A 7 2.15 -6.99 4.08
CA VAL A 7 2.93 -6.16 3.16
C VAL A 7 4.29 -5.96 3.81
N LEU A 8 5.33 -6.62 3.31
CA LEU A 8 6.67 -6.65 3.89
C LEU A 8 7.68 -6.07 2.90
N GLY A 9 8.47 -5.08 3.34
CA GLY A 9 9.53 -4.50 2.51
C GLY A 9 9.74 -3.02 2.79
N ASN A 10 10.44 -2.36 1.86
CA ASN A 10 10.54 -0.90 1.86
C ASN A 10 9.29 -0.24 1.25
N VAL A 11 9.20 1.08 1.37
CA VAL A 11 8.06 1.88 0.86
C VAL A 11 7.71 1.54 -0.59
N GLY A 12 8.69 1.42 -1.48
CA GLY A 12 8.46 1.10 -2.89
C GLY A 12 7.84 -0.27 -3.11
N GLN A 13 8.35 -1.30 -2.40
CA GLN A 13 7.80 -2.66 -2.46
C GLN A 13 6.37 -2.71 -1.91
N ALA A 14 6.11 -2.00 -0.81
CA ALA A 14 4.78 -1.91 -0.23
C ALA A 14 3.78 -1.23 -1.19
N SER A 15 4.19 -0.13 -1.83
CA SER A 15 3.36 0.55 -2.84
C SER A 15 3.12 -0.33 -4.07
N GLU A 16 4.08 -1.14 -4.52
CA GLU A 16 3.91 -2.08 -5.63
C GLU A 16 2.93 -3.19 -5.31
N GLU A 17 3.00 -3.76 -4.10
CA GLU A 17 2.06 -4.78 -3.68
C GLU A 17 0.63 -4.21 -3.60
N LEU A 18 0.45 -3.01 -3.02
CA LEU A 18 -0.84 -2.32 -2.97
C LEU A 18 -1.38 -1.97 -4.37
N LEU A 19 -0.50 -1.56 -5.29
CA LEU A 19 -0.86 -1.31 -6.68
C LEU A 19 -1.38 -2.59 -7.36
N SER A 20 -0.72 -3.73 -7.12
CA SER A 20 -1.16 -5.01 -7.70
C SER A 20 -2.59 -5.40 -7.25
N TYR A 21 -2.94 -5.13 -5.99
CA TYR A 21 -4.31 -5.32 -5.51
C TYR A 21 -5.28 -4.31 -6.13
N TRP A 22 -4.86 -3.06 -6.30
CA TRP A 22 -5.66 -2.04 -6.96
C TRP A 22 -5.98 -2.39 -8.43
N GLN A 23 -5.01 -2.93 -9.17
CA GLN A 23 -5.20 -3.44 -10.54
C GLN A 23 -6.22 -4.59 -10.62
N LEU A 24 -6.38 -5.36 -9.54
CA LEU A 24 -7.41 -6.40 -9.41
C LEU A 24 -8.80 -5.83 -9.05
N GLY A 25 -8.92 -4.50 -8.93
CA GLY A 25 -10.16 -3.80 -8.59
C GLY A 25 -10.38 -3.58 -7.08
N ILE A 26 -9.38 -3.86 -6.24
CA ILE A 26 -9.47 -3.63 -4.79
C ILE A 26 -9.12 -2.17 -4.49
N ASN A 27 -10.11 -1.39 -4.07
CA ASN A 27 -9.93 0.03 -3.78
C ASN A 27 -9.93 0.39 -2.28
N LYS A 28 -10.18 -0.59 -1.41
CA LYS A 28 -10.26 -0.39 0.04
C LYS A 28 -9.34 -1.36 0.75
N PHE A 29 -8.38 -0.79 1.48
CA PHE A 29 -7.42 -1.52 2.29
C PHE A 29 -7.69 -1.22 3.77
N ILE A 30 -7.75 -2.27 4.60
CA ILE A 30 -7.76 -2.15 6.05
C ILE A 30 -6.40 -2.67 6.51
N LEU A 31 -5.51 -1.75 6.88
CA LEU A 31 -4.14 -2.06 7.24
C LEU A 31 -3.97 -2.08 8.76
N SER A 32 -3.11 -2.97 9.23
CA SER A 32 -2.66 -3.03 10.62
C SER A 32 -1.14 -3.17 10.63
N GLY A 33 -0.46 -2.32 11.40
CA GLY A 33 0.99 -2.39 11.60
C GLY A 33 1.38 -2.22 13.06
N PHE A 34 2.57 -2.67 13.45
CA PHE A 34 3.11 -2.51 14.81
C PHE A 34 4.59 -2.08 14.76
N PRO A 35 5.01 -1.02 15.48
CA PRO A 35 4.22 -0.18 16.39
C PRO A 35 3.21 0.72 15.66
N HIS A 36 1.96 0.74 16.12
CA HIS A 36 0.83 1.31 15.38
C HIS A 36 1.03 2.74 14.87
N VAL A 37 1.57 3.64 15.69
CA VAL A 37 1.76 5.05 15.32
C VAL A 37 2.86 5.21 14.26
N ASN A 38 3.95 4.46 14.40
CA ASN A 38 5.06 4.54 13.46
C ASN A 38 4.65 4.02 12.07
N GLU A 39 3.99 2.86 12.05
CA GLU A 39 3.49 2.27 10.81
C GLU A 39 2.41 3.14 10.16
N TYR A 40 1.52 3.76 10.95
CA TYR A 40 0.57 4.74 10.43
C TYR A 40 1.28 5.90 9.73
N ASN A 41 2.30 6.49 10.36
CA ASN A 41 3.05 7.60 9.79
C ASN A 41 3.74 7.20 8.49
N ILE A 42 4.46 6.06 8.47
CA ILE A 42 5.14 5.55 7.27
C ILE A 42 4.13 5.32 6.14
N VAL A 43 2.99 4.68 6.44
CA VAL A 43 1.95 4.45 5.43
C VAL A 43 1.40 5.78 4.90
N SER A 44 1.06 6.71 5.78
CA SER A 44 0.44 7.97 5.37
C SER A 44 1.38 8.94 4.66
N GLU A 45 2.63 9.00 5.09
CA GLU A 45 3.61 10.01 4.65
C GLU A 45 4.48 9.50 3.51
N GLU A 46 4.72 8.18 3.43
CA GLU A 46 5.66 7.61 2.45
C GLU A 46 4.96 6.68 1.44
N VAL A 47 4.15 5.72 1.91
CA VAL A 47 3.56 4.68 1.03
C VAL A 47 2.41 5.23 0.19
N LEU A 48 1.48 5.97 0.80
CA LEU A 48 0.30 6.49 0.11
C LEU A 48 0.65 7.45 -1.04
N PRO A 49 1.56 8.44 -0.88
CA PRO A 49 1.95 9.31 -1.98
C PRO A 49 2.51 8.54 -3.18
N VAL A 50 3.46 7.62 -2.93
CA VAL A 50 4.07 6.80 -3.98
C VAL A 50 3.05 5.90 -4.68
N LEU A 51 2.10 5.34 -3.94
CA LEU A 51 1.02 4.54 -4.52
C LEU A 51 0.10 5.39 -5.41
N ILE A 52 -0.26 6.60 -4.96
CA ILE A 52 -1.11 7.52 -5.74
C ILE A 52 -0.41 7.93 -7.04
N ASP A 53 0.88 8.25 -6.98
CA ASP A 53 1.65 8.59 -8.17
C ASP A 53 1.65 7.44 -9.19
N LYS A 54 1.90 6.20 -8.73
CA LYS A 54 1.84 4.99 -9.58
C LYS A 54 0.44 4.76 -10.18
N ILE A 55 -0.63 4.95 -9.41
CA ILE A 55 -2.01 4.82 -9.92
C ILE A 55 -2.29 5.87 -11.00
N ASN A 56 -1.83 7.11 -10.80
CA ASN A 56 -1.99 8.19 -11.77
C ASN A 56 -1.21 7.93 -13.05
N GLU A 57 0.01 7.40 -12.95
CA GLU A 57 0.83 6.97 -14.09
C GLU A 57 0.11 5.90 -14.91
N GLU A 58 -0.49 4.87 -14.28
CA GLU A 58 -1.24 3.82 -15.00
C GLU A 58 -2.55 4.33 -15.61
N SER A 59 -3.23 5.26 -14.93
CA SER A 59 -4.51 5.80 -15.39
C SER A 59 -4.36 6.88 -16.48
N SER A 60 -3.14 7.36 -16.74
CA SER A 60 -2.84 8.35 -17.79
C SER A 60 -2.50 7.72 -19.15
N VAL A 61 -2.51 6.38 -19.24
CA VAL A 61 -2.28 5.58 -20.46
C VAL A 61 -3.62 5.10 -21.03
#